data_AF-A0A5J4TD55-F1
#
_entry.id   AF-A0A5J4TD55-F1
#
_cell.length_a   1.000
_cell.length_b   1.000
_cell.length_c   1.000
_cell.angle_alpha   90.00
_cell.angle_beta   90.00
_cell.angle_gamma   90.00
#
_symmetry.space_group_name_H-M   'P 1'
#
loop_
_entity.id
_entity.type
_entity.pdbx_description
1 polymer ?
#
loop_
_entity_poly.entity_id
_entity_poly.type
_entity_poly.pdbx_seq_one_letter_code
_entity_poly.pdbx_strand_id
1 'polypeptide(L)'
;MPGGLNNEIQKLCIEKGIIKTLLEICSQRNINQITDPYINALTSFTYPSSFQMIQLLYQLKPFPSLVRLLDHKDKNVVYSSINAIDNIIYYGAIGTDSTSIHPYYDDLNQLGGIKKIFQLFRRTKHEDTKNVAATCLGIVFRAREMTDPKMKDKIIIHLKSIIYHPMDDIVKLVILALKCLALNLVNRIEIEKD
;
A
#
# COMPACT_ATOMS: atom_id res chain seq x y z
N MET A 1 -17.20 -12.77 -6.15
CA MET A 1 -18.37 -11.86 -6.27
C MET A 1 -18.00 -10.69 -7.16
N PRO A 2 -18.95 -10.09 -7.89
CA PRO A 2 -18.73 -9.54 -9.23
C PRO A 2 -17.95 -8.22 -9.17
N GLY A 3 -16.66 -8.26 -9.49
CA GLY A 3 -15.85 -7.05 -9.67
C GLY A 3 -16.37 -6.13 -10.77
N GLY A 4 -17.25 -6.62 -11.67
CA GLY A 4 -17.80 -5.85 -12.78
C GLY A 4 -18.58 -4.59 -12.37
N LEU A 5 -19.59 -4.73 -11.49
CA LEU A 5 -20.44 -3.60 -11.10
C LEU A 5 -19.68 -2.55 -10.27
N ASN A 6 -18.75 -3.00 -9.42
CA ASN A 6 -17.94 -2.09 -8.63
C ASN A 6 -16.99 -1.28 -9.54
N ASN A 7 -16.43 -1.92 -10.56
CA ASN A 7 -15.55 -1.26 -11.52
C ASN A 7 -16.30 -0.20 -12.37
N GLU A 8 -17.57 -0.41 -12.70
CA GLU A 8 -18.37 0.59 -13.44
C GLU A 8 -18.60 1.86 -12.61
N ILE A 9 -18.96 1.72 -11.34
CA ILE A 9 -19.12 2.85 -10.41
C ILE A 9 -17.79 3.57 -10.21
N GLN A 10 -16.69 2.82 -9.99
CA GLN A 10 -15.35 3.41 -9.86
C GLN A 10 -14.96 4.22 -11.09
N LYS A 11 -15.19 3.67 -12.29
CA LYS A 11 -14.94 4.37 -13.55
C LYS A 11 -15.76 5.66 -13.67
N LEU A 12 -17.06 5.60 -13.37
CA LEU A 12 -17.93 6.76 -13.40
C LEU A 12 -17.45 7.86 -12.43
N CYS A 13 -17.05 7.50 -11.21
CA CYS A 13 -16.54 8.45 -10.24
C CYS A 13 -15.21 9.09 -10.65
N ILE A 14 -14.34 8.34 -11.35
CA ILE A 14 -13.13 8.88 -11.97
C ILE A 14 -13.50 9.90 -13.06
N GLU A 15 -14.37 9.51 -14.00
CA GLU A 15 -14.80 10.34 -15.13
C GLU A 15 -15.51 11.63 -14.68
N LYS A 16 -16.29 11.56 -13.60
CA LYS A 16 -16.97 12.72 -13.00
C LYS A 16 -16.07 13.58 -12.12
N GLY A 17 -14.79 13.25 -11.97
CA GLY A 17 -13.81 14.04 -11.20
C GLY A 17 -13.97 13.93 -9.67
N ILE A 18 -14.77 12.98 -9.18
CA ILE A 18 -15.03 12.81 -7.74
C ILE A 18 -13.75 12.42 -7.01
N ILE A 19 -13.02 11.44 -7.53
CA ILE A 19 -11.77 10.97 -6.93
C ILE A 19 -10.71 12.08 -6.93
N LYS A 20 -10.58 12.81 -8.05
CA LYS A 20 -9.66 13.95 -8.15
C LYS A 20 -9.97 15.00 -7.09
N THR A 21 -11.25 15.33 -6.90
CA THR A 21 -11.69 16.29 -5.87
C THR A 21 -11.35 15.80 -4.46
N LEU A 22 -11.56 14.51 -4.17
CA LEU A 22 -11.18 13.92 -2.88
C LEU A 22 -9.66 13.98 -2.64
N LEU A 23 -8.85 13.69 -3.66
CA LEU A 23 -7.39 13.78 -3.58
C LEU A 23 -6.91 15.22 -3.35
N GLU A 24 -7.54 16.21 -3.99
CA GLU A 24 -7.26 17.64 -3.80
C GLU A 24 -7.62 18.09 -2.37
N ILE A 25 -8.78 17.67 -1.86
CA ILE A 25 -9.18 17.93 -0.47
C ILE A 25 -8.13 17.35 0.50
N CYS A 26 -7.76 16.09 0.31
CA CYS A 26 -6.79 15.38 1.16
C CYS A 26 -5.36 15.93 1.05
N SER A 27 -5.00 16.62 -0.03
CA SER A 27 -3.68 17.24 -0.17
C SER A 27 -3.63 18.67 0.36
N GLN A 28 -4.69 19.46 0.17
CA GLN A 28 -4.67 20.91 0.41
C GLN A 28 -5.23 21.32 1.77
N ARG A 29 -6.29 20.66 2.27
CA ARG A 29 -6.89 21.06 3.56
C ARG A 29 -5.94 20.78 4.71
N ASN A 30 -6.09 21.53 5.81
CA ASN A 30 -5.39 21.23 7.06
C ASN A 30 -5.59 19.75 7.41
N ILE A 31 -4.49 19.03 7.65
CA ILE A 31 -4.52 17.59 7.86
C ILE A 31 -5.50 17.22 8.98
N ASN A 32 -5.61 18.03 10.03
CA ASN A 32 -6.50 17.80 11.18
C ASN A 32 -8.00 17.98 10.87
N GLN A 33 -8.35 18.51 9.70
CA GLN A 33 -9.73 18.64 9.22
C GLN A 33 -10.14 17.49 8.30
N ILE A 34 -9.21 16.58 7.97
CA ILE A 34 -9.52 15.39 7.19
C ILE A 34 -10.11 14.34 8.14
N THR A 35 -11.40 14.08 7.99
CA THR A 35 -12.14 13.11 8.77
C THR A 35 -12.36 11.80 8.00
N ASP A 36 -12.72 10.74 8.72
CA ASP A 36 -12.99 9.40 8.19
C ASP A 36 -13.83 9.36 6.89
N PRO A 37 -14.91 10.15 6.71
CA PRO A 37 -15.69 10.13 5.46
C PRO A 37 -14.88 10.40 4.18
N TYR A 38 -13.92 11.33 4.22
CA TYR A 38 -13.11 11.66 3.04
C TYR A 38 -12.20 10.49 2.64
N ILE A 39 -11.53 9.90 3.63
CA ILE A 39 -10.57 8.82 3.38
C ILE A 39 -11.27 7.48 3.12
N ASN A 40 -12.41 7.22 3.74
CA ASN A 40 -13.20 6.01 3.48
C ASN A 40 -13.77 6.04 2.06
N ALA A 41 -14.27 7.20 1.61
CA ALA A 41 -14.67 7.39 0.23
C ALA A 41 -13.50 7.16 -0.73
N LEU A 42 -12.31 7.69 -0.44
CA LEU A 42 -11.14 7.47 -1.29
C LEU A 42 -10.71 5.99 -1.32
N THR A 43 -10.75 5.31 -0.18
CA THR A 43 -10.29 3.92 -0.02
C THR A 43 -11.22 2.93 -0.71
N SER A 44 -12.53 3.20 -0.78
CA SER A 44 -13.49 2.33 -1.50
C SER A 44 -13.26 2.27 -3.02
N PHE A 45 -12.51 3.22 -3.59
CA PHE A 45 -12.06 3.17 -4.98
C PHE A 45 -10.78 2.35 -5.18
N THR A 46 -10.13 1.92 -4.10
CA THR A 46 -8.92 1.08 -4.16
C THR A 46 -9.22 -0.41 -3.98
N TYR A 47 -10.38 -0.76 -3.37
CA TYR A 47 -10.76 -2.14 -3.13
C TYR A 47 -12.29 -2.33 -2.99
N PRO A 48 -12.87 -3.41 -3.54
CA PRO A 48 -12.27 -4.32 -4.52
C PRO A 48 -12.06 -3.59 -5.87
N SER A 49 -10.99 -3.93 -6.58
CA SER A 49 -10.59 -3.27 -7.83
C SER A 49 -9.94 -4.25 -8.82
N SER A 50 -9.34 -3.73 -9.90
CA SER A 50 -8.52 -4.48 -10.85
C SER A 50 -7.25 -3.70 -11.18
N PHE A 51 -6.27 -4.36 -11.81
CA PHE A 51 -5.07 -3.67 -12.27
C PHE A 51 -5.39 -2.49 -13.21
N GLN A 52 -6.29 -2.68 -14.17
CA GLN A 52 -6.69 -1.61 -15.10
C GLN A 52 -7.32 -0.42 -14.37
N MET A 53 -8.15 -0.68 -13.35
CA MET A 53 -8.76 0.39 -12.57
C MET A 53 -7.74 1.14 -11.71
N ILE A 54 -6.81 0.41 -11.09
CA ILE A 54 -5.72 1.02 -10.33
C ILE A 54 -4.78 1.82 -11.23
N GLN A 55 -4.56 1.41 -12.49
CA GLN A 55 -3.83 2.22 -13.45
C GLN A 55 -4.54 3.56 -13.72
N LEU A 56 -5.86 3.57 -13.87
CA LEU A 56 -6.64 4.81 -14.02
C LEU A 56 -6.56 5.69 -12.76
N LEU A 57 -6.73 5.10 -11.59
CA LEU A 57 -6.59 5.80 -10.31
C LEU A 57 -5.20 6.40 -10.15
N TYR A 58 -4.16 5.65 -10.52
CA TYR A 58 -2.77 6.08 -10.43
C TYR A 58 -2.47 7.31 -11.31
N GLN A 59 -3.14 7.47 -12.47
CA GLN A 59 -3.03 8.69 -13.28
C GLN A 59 -3.49 9.96 -12.53
N LEU A 60 -4.33 9.82 -11.50
CA LEU A 60 -4.76 10.93 -10.64
C LEU A 60 -3.72 11.30 -9.57
N LYS A 61 -2.56 10.63 -9.56
CA LYS A 61 -1.45 10.82 -8.60
C LYS A 61 -1.95 10.72 -7.15
N PRO A 62 -2.40 9.53 -6.70
CA PRO A 62 -2.98 9.38 -5.36
C PRO A 62 -1.94 9.42 -4.23
N PHE A 63 -0.68 9.03 -4.50
CA PHE A 63 0.34 8.87 -3.46
C PHE A 63 0.67 10.14 -2.68
N PRO A 64 0.83 11.35 -3.26
CA PRO A 64 1.09 12.57 -2.49
C PRO A 64 0.05 12.78 -1.38
N SER A 65 -1.24 12.63 -1.69
CA SER A 65 -2.33 12.78 -0.72
C SER A 65 -2.31 11.65 0.31
N LEU A 66 -2.19 10.39 -0.12
CA LEU A 66 -2.21 9.24 0.78
C LEU A 66 -1.00 9.20 1.73
N VAL A 67 0.20 9.47 1.21
CA VAL A 67 1.45 9.51 1.98
C VAL A 67 1.44 10.65 3.01
N ARG A 68 0.82 11.79 2.68
CA ARG A 68 0.61 12.89 3.63
C ARG A 68 -0.26 12.45 4.82
N LEU A 69 -1.34 11.71 4.57
CA LEU A 69 -2.28 11.27 5.59
C LEU A 69 -1.70 10.22 6.55
N LEU A 70 -0.55 9.61 6.24
CA LEU A 70 0.15 8.75 7.19
C LEU A 70 0.60 9.49 8.46
N ASP A 71 0.74 10.82 8.41
CA ASP A 71 1.07 11.66 9.57
C ASP A 71 -0.16 12.15 10.35
N HIS A 72 -1.36 11.68 9.99
CA HIS A 72 -2.59 12.06 10.68
C HIS A 72 -2.62 11.57 12.14
N LYS A 73 -3.26 12.34 13.03
CA LYS A 73 -3.38 12.00 14.46
C LYS A 73 -4.41 10.90 14.72
N ASP A 74 -5.44 10.84 13.90
CA ASP A 74 -6.47 9.81 13.93
C ASP A 74 -5.95 8.53 13.30
N LYS A 75 -6.01 7.45 14.08
CA LYS A 75 -5.52 6.12 13.70
C LYS A 75 -6.35 5.51 12.58
N ASN A 76 -7.64 5.82 12.50
CA ASN A 76 -8.53 5.33 11.44
C ASN A 76 -8.12 5.93 10.10
N VAL A 77 -7.90 7.25 10.07
CA VAL A 77 -7.40 7.94 8.87
C VAL A 77 -6.05 7.39 8.43
N VAL A 78 -5.13 7.16 9.37
CA VAL A 78 -3.82 6.56 9.07
C VAL A 78 -3.98 5.14 8.50
N TYR A 79 -4.82 4.31 9.13
CA TYR A 79 -5.07 2.93 8.70
C TYR A 79 -5.69 2.88 7.29
N SER A 80 -6.76 3.63 7.04
CA SER A 80 -7.40 3.71 5.73
C SER A 80 -6.42 4.21 4.65
N SER A 81 -5.55 5.17 4.99
CA SER A 81 -4.55 5.69 4.07
C SER A 81 -3.48 4.68 3.69
N ILE A 82 -2.92 3.93 4.67
CA ILE A 82 -1.93 2.89 4.36
C ILE A 82 -2.58 1.72 3.61
N ASN A 83 -3.84 1.39 3.93
CA ASN A 83 -4.59 0.35 3.23
C ASN A 83 -4.86 0.73 1.76
N ALA A 84 -5.20 2.00 1.49
CA ALA A 84 -5.35 2.49 0.12
C ALA A 84 -4.03 2.41 -0.68
N ILE A 85 -2.89 2.72 -0.05
CA ILE A 85 -1.57 2.58 -0.66
C ILE A 85 -1.27 1.10 -0.95
N ASP A 86 -1.48 0.22 0.03
CA ASP A 86 -1.24 -1.22 -0.09
C ASP A 86 -2.10 -1.82 -1.20
N ASN A 87 -3.38 -1.46 -1.31
CA ASN A 87 -4.26 -1.89 -2.40
C ASN A 87 -3.72 -1.51 -3.79
N ILE A 88 -3.29 -0.26 -3.97
CA ILE A 88 -2.71 0.21 -5.25
C ILE A 88 -1.46 -0.62 -5.59
N ILE A 89 -0.60 -0.86 -4.60
CA ILE A 89 0.63 -1.65 -4.75
C ILE A 89 0.30 -3.11 -5.05
N TYR A 90 -0.62 -3.73 -4.31
CA TYR A 90 -1.07 -5.10 -4.50
C TYR A 90 -1.57 -5.35 -5.93
N TYR A 91 -2.49 -4.52 -6.43
CA TYR A 91 -3.01 -4.65 -7.79
C TYR A 91 -1.93 -4.39 -8.85
N GLY A 92 -0.99 -3.49 -8.59
CA GLY A 92 0.21 -3.31 -9.41
C GLY A 92 1.06 -4.58 -9.46
N ALA A 93 1.24 -5.25 -8.33
CA ALA A 93 2.06 -6.45 -8.22
C ALA A 93 1.46 -7.65 -8.94
N ILE A 94 0.14 -7.88 -8.81
CA ILE A 94 -0.53 -9.01 -9.48
C ILE A 94 -0.87 -8.73 -10.96
N GLY A 95 -0.86 -7.47 -11.38
CA GLY A 95 -1.22 -7.05 -12.73
C GLY A 95 -0.05 -6.82 -13.69
N THR A 96 1.19 -6.88 -13.19
CA THR A 96 2.41 -6.69 -14.00
C THR A 96 3.32 -7.93 -13.93
N ASP A 97 4.31 -7.99 -14.81
CA ASP A 97 5.31 -9.08 -14.82
C ASP A 97 5.93 -9.25 -13.42
N SER A 98 5.77 -10.45 -12.87
CA SER A 98 6.23 -10.78 -11.52
C SER A 98 7.74 -10.75 -11.36
N THR A 99 8.51 -10.86 -12.46
CA THR A 99 9.98 -10.82 -12.44
C THR A 99 10.54 -9.40 -12.54
N SER A 100 9.71 -8.43 -12.93
CA SER A 100 10.09 -7.03 -13.05
C SER A 100 10.06 -6.30 -11.71
N ILE A 101 10.81 -5.20 -11.61
CA ILE A 101 10.68 -4.28 -10.47
C ILE A 101 9.24 -3.75 -10.34
N HIS A 102 8.81 -3.39 -9.14
CA HIS A 102 7.45 -2.89 -8.93
C HIS A 102 7.21 -1.56 -9.68
N PRO A 103 6.12 -1.40 -10.45
CA PRO A 103 5.88 -0.22 -11.30
C PRO A 103 5.75 1.09 -10.51
N TYR A 104 5.35 1.00 -9.24
CA TYR A 104 5.07 2.17 -8.39
C TYR A 104 6.17 2.48 -7.36
N TYR A 105 7.30 1.75 -7.39
CA TYR A 105 8.37 1.97 -6.41
C TYR A 105 8.98 3.37 -6.51
N ASP A 106 9.39 3.79 -7.71
CA ASP A 106 10.20 5.00 -7.85
C ASP A 106 9.39 6.25 -7.49
N ASP A 107 8.13 6.33 -7.89
CA ASP A 107 7.21 7.40 -7.50
C ASP A 107 7.00 7.46 -5.98
N LEU A 108 6.73 6.32 -5.35
CA LEU A 108 6.52 6.27 -3.90
C LEU A 108 7.81 6.65 -3.15
N ASN A 109 8.96 6.24 -3.66
CA ASN A 109 10.27 6.57 -3.09
C ASN A 109 10.60 8.06 -3.24
N GLN A 110 10.37 8.66 -4.41
CA GLN A 110 10.58 10.10 -4.66
C GLN A 110 9.75 10.99 -3.73
N LEU A 111 8.55 10.54 -3.35
CA LEU A 111 7.69 11.21 -2.38
C LEU A 111 8.11 11.01 -0.91
N GLY A 112 9.18 10.26 -0.65
CA GLY A 112 9.58 9.84 0.69
C GLY A 112 8.59 8.85 1.33
N GLY A 113 7.69 8.25 0.53
CA GLY A 113 6.65 7.34 0.96
C GLY A 113 7.22 6.08 1.62
N ILE A 114 8.26 5.48 1.05
CA ILE A 114 8.96 4.31 1.62
C ILE A 114 9.42 4.60 3.06
N LYS A 115 10.09 5.73 3.28
CA LYS A 115 10.57 6.14 4.60
C LYS A 115 9.40 6.38 5.58
N LYS A 116 8.32 7.03 5.14
CA LYS A 116 7.14 7.29 5.96
C LYS A 116 6.40 6.01 6.35
N ILE A 117 6.24 5.07 5.43
CA ILE A 117 5.61 3.77 5.70
C ILE A 117 6.44 2.99 6.71
N PHE A 118 7.77 2.98 6.57
CA PHE A 118 8.64 2.33 7.56
C PHE A 118 8.59 3.01 8.94
N GLN A 119 8.53 4.34 8.98
CA GLN A 119 8.33 5.07 10.24
C GLN A 119 6.98 4.74 10.89
N LEU A 120 5.92 4.63 10.09
CA LEU A 120 4.59 4.21 10.54
C LEU A 120 4.64 2.80 11.14
N PHE A 121 5.21 1.83 10.41
CA PHE A 121 5.43 0.46 10.86
C PHE A 121 6.13 0.43 12.24
N ARG A 122 7.17 1.25 12.42
CA ARG A 122 7.95 1.29 13.67
C ARG A 122 7.19 1.91 14.85
N ARG A 123 6.36 2.94 14.60
CA ARG A 123 5.72 3.72 15.69
C ARG A 123 4.31 3.25 16.04
N THR A 124 3.62 2.59 15.10
CA THR A 124 2.23 2.18 15.33
C THR A 124 2.14 1.03 16.33
N LYS A 125 1.15 1.11 17.21
CA LYS A 125 0.72 0.02 18.10
C LYS A 125 -0.52 -0.70 17.56
N HIS A 126 -1.13 -0.19 16.48
CA HIS A 126 -2.27 -0.81 15.84
C HIS A 126 -1.78 -1.95 14.95
N GLU A 127 -2.22 -3.17 15.24
CA GLU A 127 -1.69 -4.40 14.62
C GLU A 127 -1.94 -4.43 13.12
N ASP A 128 -3.17 -4.16 12.68
CA ASP A 128 -3.50 -4.15 11.24
C ASP A 128 -2.68 -3.10 10.49
N THR A 129 -2.50 -1.92 11.07
CA THR A 129 -1.66 -0.88 10.45
C THR A 129 -0.22 -1.32 10.32
N LYS A 130 0.30 -2.07 11.30
CA LYS A 130 1.66 -2.62 11.26
C LYS A 130 1.76 -3.70 10.18
N ASN A 131 0.79 -4.60 10.12
CA ASN A 131 0.74 -5.68 9.13
C ASN A 131 0.68 -5.11 7.71
N VAL A 132 -0.26 -4.18 7.44
CA VAL A 132 -0.42 -3.53 6.13
C VAL A 132 0.82 -2.71 5.75
N ALA A 133 1.45 -2.01 6.69
CA ALA A 133 2.70 -1.30 6.39
C ALA A 133 3.84 -2.25 6.02
N ALA A 134 3.92 -3.42 6.65
CA ALA A 134 4.93 -4.42 6.34
C ALA A 134 4.68 -5.11 5.00
N THR A 135 3.42 -5.49 4.69
CA THR A 135 3.06 -6.06 3.39
C THR A 135 3.32 -5.06 2.27
N CYS A 136 2.93 -3.81 2.46
CA CYS A 136 3.14 -2.72 1.50
C CYS A 136 4.62 -2.58 1.14
N LEU A 137 5.51 -2.57 2.14
CA LEU A 137 6.95 -2.52 1.91
C LEU A 137 7.49 -3.79 1.25
N GLY A 138 7.04 -4.97 1.68
CA GLY A 138 7.49 -6.22 1.06
C GLY A 138 7.10 -6.33 -0.41
N ILE A 139 5.89 -5.90 -0.77
CA ILE A 139 5.41 -5.95 -2.15
C ILE A 139 6.09 -4.88 -3.01
N VAL A 140 6.20 -3.63 -2.54
CA VAL A 140 6.75 -2.55 -3.38
C VAL A 140 8.23 -2.74 -3.70
N PHE A 141 8.98 -3.46 -2.86
CA PHE A 141 10.36 -3.85 -3.12
C PHE A 141 10.49 -5.09 -4.03
N ARG A 142 9.44 -5.48 -4.76
CA ARG A 142 9.50 -6.58 -5.73
C ARG A 142 10.73 -6.48 -6.63
N ALA A 143 11.52 -7.55 -6.66
CA ALA A 143 12.77 -7.68 -7.44
C ALA A 143 13.83 -6.57 -7.17
N ARG A 144 13.69 -5.81 -6.08
CA ARG A 144 14.60 -4.72 -5.69
C ARG A 144 15.19 -4.99 -4.32
N GLU A 145 16.48 -4.72 -4.15
CA GLU A 145 17.14 -4.84 -2.86
C GLU A 145 16.59 -3.84 -1.84
N MET A 146 16.29 -4.30 -0.61
CA MET A 146 16.09 -3.42 0.54
C MET A 146 17.45 -3.03 1.12
N THR A 147 18.01 -1.92 0.65
CA THR A 147 19.39 -1.50 0.98
C THR A 147 19.55 -0.96 2.40
N ASP A 148 18.48 -0.49 3.06
CA ASP A 148 18.49 -0.16 4.49
C ASP A 148 18.44 -1.46 5.31
N PRO A 149 19.54 -1.86 5.99
CA PRO A 149 19.58 -3.13 6.71
C PRO A 149 18.54 -3.20 7.83
N LYS A 150 18.31 -2.08 8.53
CA LYS A 150 17.32 -2.04 9.63
C LYS A 150 15.89 -2.19 9.11
N MET A 151 15.61 -1.69 7.91
CA MET A 151 14.31 -1.88 7.27
C MET A 151 14.15 -3.33 6.83
N LYS A 152 15.13 -3.86 6.11
CA LYS A 152 15.14 -5.24 5.61
C LYS A 152 14.88 -6.23 6.74
N ASP A 153 15.69 -6.19 7.80
CA ASP A 153 15.60 -7.12 8.92
C ASP A 153 14.22 -7.03 9.60
N LYS A 154 13.76 -5.82 9.91
CA LYS A 154 12.50 -5.64 10.65
C LYS A 154 11.27 -6.03 9.84
N ILE A 155 11.25 -5.73 8.55
CA ILE A 155 10.12 -6.07 7.68
C ILE A 155 10.08 -7.58 7.46
N ILE A 156 11.22 -8.22 7.17
CA ILE A 156 11.30 -9.67 6.97
C ILE A 156 10.91 -10.43 8.24
N ILE A 157 11.46 -10.05 9.40
CA ILE A 157 11.11 -10.66 10.70
C ILE A 157 9.61 -10.54 10.98
N HIS A 158 9.04 -9.35 10.77
CA HIS A 158 7.61 -9.15 10.99
C HIS A 158 6.76 -10.00 10.05
N LEU A 159 7.05 -9.99 8.75
CA LEU A 159 6.34 -10.80 7.76
C LEU A 159 6.42 -12.29 8.10
N LYS A 160 7.60 -12.81 8.46
CA LYS A 160 7.78 -14.20 8.93
C LYS A 160 6.92 -14.50 10.16
N SER A 161 6.78 -13.57 11.10
CA SER A 161 6.00 -13.79 12.32
C SER A 161 4.48 -13.92 12.10
N ILE A 162 3.97 -13.44 10.96
CA ILE A 162 2.53 -13.42 10.64
C ILE A 162 2.15 -14.36 9.48
N ILE A 163 3.03 -15.29 9.08
CA ILE A 163 2.73 -16.26 8.00
C ILE A 163 1.60 -17.25 8.35
N TYR A 164 1.28 -17.41 9.64
CA TYR A 164 0.19 -18.24 10.14
C TYR A 164 -0.92 -17.40 10.78
N HIS A 165 -1.13 -16.17 10.27
CA HIS A 165 -2.18 -15.29 10.77
C HIS A 165 -3.57 -15.97 10.67
N PRO A 166 -4.48 -15.80 11.65
CA PRO A 166 -5.80 -16.45 11.64
C PRO A 166 -6.71 -16.09 10.45
N MET A 167 -6.42 -14.98 9.77
CA MET A 167 -7.17 -14.52 8.60
C MET A 167 -6.41 -14.87 7.31
N ASP A 168 -7.01 -15.72 6.48
CA ASP A 168 -6.43 -16.20 5.22
C ASP A 168 -6.01 -15.08 4.27
N ASP A 169 -6.78 -13.98 4.21
CA ASP A 169 -6.46 -12.87 3.30
C ASP A 169 -5.17 -12.16 3.70
N ILE A 170 -4.87 -12.07 5.01
CA ILE A 170 -3.60 -11.55 5.50
C ILE A 170 -2.47 -12.50 5.13
N VAL A 171 -2.65 -13.81 5.29
CA VAL A 171 -1.65 -14.82 4.92
C VAL A 171 -1.30 -14.74 3.43
N LYS A 172 -2.30 -14.58 2.54
CA LYS A 172 -2.06 -14.40 1.10
C LYS A 172 -1.20 -13.18 0.79
N LEU A 173 -1.48 -12.04 1.43
CA LEU A 173 -0.71 -10.81 1.25
C LEU A 173 0.73 -10.95 1.77
N VAL A 174 0.91 -11.58 2.93
CA VAL A 174 2.22 -11.85 3.52
C VAL A 174 3.06 -12.76 2.62
N ILE A 175 2.47 -13.83 2.10
CA ILE A 175 3.14 -14.72 1.14
C ILE A 175 3.53 -13.97 -0.14
N LEU A 176 2.65 -13.14 -0.68
CA LEU A 176 2.98 -12.31 -1.84
C LEU A 176 4.15 -11.36 -1.54
N ALA A 177 4.14 -10.70 -0.39
CA ALA A 177 5.19 -9.79 0.04
C ALA A 177 6.56 -10.50 0.13
N LEU A 178 6.62 -11.66 0.79
CA LEU A 178 7.84 -12.46 0.90
C LEU A 178 8.33 -12.95 -0.47
N LYS A 179 7.42 -13.38 -1.35
CA LYS A 179 7.77 -13.76 -2.74
C LYS A 179 8.33 -12.59 -3.53
N CYS A 180 7.74 -11.39 -3.40
CA CYS A 180 8.23 -10.19 -4.06
C CYS A 180 9.66 -9.85 -3.63
N LEU A 181 9.93 -9.91 -2.33
CA LEU A 181 11.26 -9.67 -1.77
C LEU A 181 12.28 -10.72 -2.25
N ALA A 182 11.92 -12.00 -2.24
CA ALA A 182 12.80 -13.12 -2.57
C ALA A 182 13.26 -13.15 -4.05
N LEU A 183 12.66 -12.35 -4.92
CA LEU A 183 13.14 -12.15 -6.30
C LEU A 183 14.51 -11.45 -6.36
N ASN A 184 14.86 -10.70 -5.32
CA ASN A 184 16.21 -10.16 -5.16
C ASN A 184 17.05 -11.10 -4.29
N LEU A 185 18.27 -11.42 -4.74
CA LEU A 185 19.15 -12.38 -4.07
C LEU A 185 19.49 -12.00 -2.62
N VAL A 186 19.78 -10.73 -2.35
CA VAL A 186 20.18 -10.25 -1.02
C VAL A 186 19.01 -10.36 -0.03
N ASN A 187 17.81 -9.97 -0.47
CA ASN A 187 16.61 -10.14 0.34
C ASN A 187 16.26 -11.61 0.57
N ARG A 188 16.42 -12.46 -0.47
CA ARG A 188 16.17 -13.91 -0.36
C ARG A 188 17.05 -14.56 0.70
N ILE A 189 18.36 -14.27 0.67
CA ILE A 189 19.31 -14.77 1.67
C ILE A 189 18.87 -14.37 3.08
N GLU A 190 18.33 -13.15 3.27
CA GLU A 190 17.83 -12.72 4.58
C GLU A 190 16.55 -13.45 5.00
N ILE A 191 15.64 -13.73 4.06
CA ILE A 191 14.40 -14.47 4.33
C ILE A 191 14.69 -15.92 4.75
N GLU A 192 15.69 -16.55 4.12
CA GLU A 192 16.09 -17.95 4.33
C GLU A 192 16.91 -18.16 5.61
N LYS A 193 17.34 -17.09 6.29
CA LYS A 193 17.94 -17.19 7.64
C LYS A 193 16.88 -17.58 8.66
N ASP A 194 17.28 -18.37 9.65
CA ASP A 194 16.42 -18.84 10.75
C ASP A 194 15.84 -17.69 11.59
#